data_AF-A0A7S3ZTZ6-F1
#
_entry.id   AF-A0A7S3ZTZ6-F1
#
_cell.length_a   1.000
_cell.length_b   1.000
_cell.length_c   1.000
_cell.angle_alpha   90.00
_cell.angle_beta   90.00
_cell.angle_gamma   90.00
#
_symmetry.space_group_name_H-M   'P 1'
#
loop_
_entity.id
_entity.type
_entity.pdbx_description
1 polymer ?
#
loop_
_entity_poly.entity_id
_entity_poly.type
_entity_poly.pdbx_seq_one_letter_code
_entity_poly.pdbx_strand_id
1 'polypeptide(L)'
;NLQFLLQPARLKKALEVLDEDGSGEIDVEEWEQAIQRGLSKRLAQLAAERERRERAAAKADAEFSAEFLSMARKCFDLIDKDGSGTLEKPEIVQAVRADKEVINFLTNCGNKNLQYLLVPSRLDAALNAMDTDRDGHIDADEWEECIEIALNNKLAARAAKREADAKRAQKEIAEFTGQFLSAARRCFELIDKDGGGTLSTAEIVNAVKTDEEVITFLRNCGEENLQFLLQPARLKKALEVLDEDGSGEIDVEEWEQAIQRGLSKRLAQLAAERERRERAAAKADAEFSAEFLSMARKCFDLIDKDGSGTLEKPEIVQAVRADKEVINFLTNCGNKNLQYLLVPSRLDAALNAMDTDRDGHIDADEWEECIEIALNNKLAARAAKREADAKRAQKEIAEFTGQFLSAARRCFELIDKDGGGTLSTAEIVKAVK
;
A
#
# COMPACT_ATOMS: atom_id res chain seq x y z
N ASN A 1 9.66 2.20 -29.26
CA ASN A 1 9.34 0.76 -29.44
C ASN A 1 9.55 0.48 -30.92
N LEU A 2 10.73 0.01 -31.35
CA LEU A 2 11.17 -0.04 -32.75
C LEU A 2 10.98 -1.42 -33.41
N GLN A 3 10.34 -2.36 -32.72
CA GLN A 3 10.08 -3.72 -33.20
C GLN A 3 9.10 -3.78 -34.40
N PHE A 4 8.42 -2.69 -34.74
CA PHE A 4 7.51 -2.60 -35.89
C PHE A 4 8.21 -2.63 -37.25
N LEU A 5 9.51 -2.34 -37.31
CA LEU A 5 10.30 -2.36 -38.54
C LEU A 5 10.60 -3.77 -39.08
N LEU A 6 10.25 -4.83 -38.35
CA LEU A 6 10.55 -6.21 -38.73
C LEU A 6 9.40 -6.91 -39.48
N GLN A 7 8.28 -6.23 -39.73
CA GLN A 7 7.10 -6.81 -40.41
C GLN A 7 6.71 -5.97 -41.65
N PRO A 8 6.61 -6.56 -42.86
CA PRO A 8 6.41 -5.83 -44.12
C PRO A 8 5.14 -4.96 -44.19
N ALA A 9 4.04 -5.40 -43.57
CA ALA A 9 2.78 -4.66 -43.51
C ALA A 9 2.86 -3.42 -42.59
N ARG A 10 3.62 -3.53 -41.49
CA ARG A 10 3.90 -2.43 -40.55
C ARG A 10 4.84 -1.39 -41.15
N LEU A 11 5.78 -1.83 -42.00
CA LEU A 11 6.70 -0.93 -42.69
C LEU A 11 5.91 0.08 -43.53
N LYS A 12 4.94 -0.37 -44.34
CA LYS A 12 4.27 0.51 -45.31
C LYS A 12 3.44 1.65 -44.69
N LYS A 13 2.62 1.35 -43.68
CA LYS A 13 1.76 2.33 -42.99
C LYS A 13 2.57 3.23 -42.03
N ALA A 14 3.64 2.70 -41.43
CA ALA A 14 4.58 3.50 -40.65
C ALA A 14 5.43 4.41 -41.54
N LEU A 15 5.89 3.92 -42.70
CA LEU A 15 6.59 4.71 -43.71
C LEU A 15 5.71 5.89 -44.17
N GLU A 16 4.43 5.69 -44.50
CA GLU A 16 3.51 6.77 -44.92
C GLU A 16 3.26 7.87 -43.86
N VAL A 17 3.40 7.55 -42.57
CA VAL A 17 3.21 8.51 -41.46
C VAL A 17 4.51 9.20 -41.06
N LEU A 18 5.64 8.56 -41.35
CA LEU A 18 6.99 9.04 -41.03
C LEU A 18 7.59 9.87 -42.17
N ASP A 19 7.20 9.58 -43.42
CA ASP A 19 7.52 10.30 -44.66
C ASP A 19 6.67 11.58 -44.76
N GLU A 20 7.13 12.66 -44.14
CA GLU A 20 6.39 13.94 -44.10
C GLU A 20 6.49 14.71 -45.41
N ASP A 21 7.56 14.48 -46.17
CA ASP A 21 7.76 15.13 -47.46
C ASP A 21 7.11 14.36 -48.64
N GLY A 22 6.61 13.15 -48.38
CA GLY A 22 5.91 12.30 -49.35
C GLY A 22 6.85 11.75 -50.44
N SER A 23 8.15 11.66 -50.14
CA SER A 23 9.18 11.17 -51.04
C SER A 23 9.16 9.66 -51.24
N GLY A 24 8.51 8.92 -50.33
CA GLY A 24 8.48 7.47 -50.29
C GLY A 24 9.66 6.83 -49.56
N GLU A 25 10.58 7.63 -48.98
CA GLU A 25 11.73 7.17 -48.19
C GLU A 25 11.77 7.92 -46.84
N ILE A 26 11.94 7.22 -45.72
CA ILE A 26 12.17 7.89 -44.42
C ILE A 26 13.62 8.30 -44.32
N ASP A 27 13.88 9.60 -44.17
CA ASP A 27 15.22 10.09 -43.85
C ASP A 27 15.53 10.11 -42.34
N VAL A 28 16.79 10.38 -42.00
CA VAL A 28 17.25 10.40 -40.60
C VAL A 28 16.56 11.49 -39.78
N GLU A 29 16.21 12.62 -40.41
CA GLU A 29 15.58 13.76 -39.75
C GLU A 29 14.10 13.45 -39.44
N GLU A 30 13.37 12.84 -40.37
CA GLU A 30 12.00 12.34 -40.21
C GLU A 30 11.91 11.27 -39.12
N TRP A 31 12.85 10.34 -39.12
CA TRP A 31 12.97 9.30 -38.09
C TRP A 31 13.23 9.89 -36.69
N GLU A 32 14.16 10.83 -36.57
CA GLU A 32 14.46 11.50 -35.30
C GLU A 32 13.30 12.36 -34.82
N GLN A 33 12.61 13.07 -35.71
CA GLN A 33 11.44 13.87 -35.39
C GLN A 33 10.29 13.03 -34.84
N ALA A 34 10.02 11.86 -35.41
CA ALA A 34 8.99 10.97 -34.92
C ALA A 34 9.28 10.43 -33.51
N ILE A 35 10.54 10.08 -33.25
CA ILE A 35 11.00 9.66 -31.92
C ILE A 35 10.89 10.84 -30.93
N GLN A 36 11.29 12.05 -31.32
CA GLN A 36 11.19 13.25 -30.47
C GLN A 36 9.74 13.62 -30.16
N ARG A 37 8.81 13.53 -31.12
CA ARG A 37 7.37 13.77 -30.90
C ARG A 37 6.77 12.75 -29.94
N GLY A 38 7.10 11.47 -30.12
CA GLY A 38 6.68 10.39 -29.21
C GLY A 38 7.22 10.56 -27.79
N LEU A 39 8.50 10.92 -27.67
CA LEU A 39 9.15 11.20 -26.40
C LEU A 39 8.54 12.44 -25.72
N SER A 40 8.35 13.53 -26.45
CA SER A 40 7.74 14.77 -25.96
C SER A 40 6.32 14.55 -25.43
N LYS A 41 5.48 13.83 -26.19
CA LYS A 41 4.12 13.48 -25.75
C LYS A 41 4.12 12.63 -24.48
N ARG A 42 5.03 11.65 -24.38
CA ARG A 42 5.16 10.80 -23.19
C ARG A 42 5.67 11.58 -21.97
N LEU A 43 6.64 12.47 -22.18
CA LEU A 43 7.16 13.36 -21.12
C LEU A 43 6.08 14.33 -20.63
N ALA A 44 5.30 14.92 -21.53
CA ALA A 44 4.19 15.80 -21.18
C ALA A 44 3.10 15.05 -20.38
N GLN A 45 2.74 13.83 -20.79
CA GLN A 45 1.78 12.99 -20.05
C GLN A 45 2.28 12.64 -18.64
N LEU A 46 3.56 12.25 -18.52
CA LEU A 46 4.17 11.94 -17.22
C LEU A 46 4.26 13.20 -16.33
N ALA A 47 4.54 14.36 -16.90
CA ALA A 47 4.56 15.63 -16.17
C ALA A 47 3.16 16.00 -15.64
N ALA A 48 2.12 15.90 -16.47
CA ALA A 48 0.74 16.17 -16.06
C ALA A 48 0.24 15.18 -14.99
N GLU A 49 0.62 13.90 -15.08
CA GLU A 49 0.31 12.90 -14.05
C GLU A 49 1.02 13.20 -12.73
N ARG A 50 2.29 13.61 -12.76
CA ARG A 50 3.04 14.02 -11.56
C ARG A 50 2.41 15.23 -10.91
N GLU A 51 2.14 16.29 -11.67
CA GLU A 51 1.54 17.52 -11.17
C GLU A 51 0.17 17.26 -10.53
N ARG A 52 -0.67 16.42 -11.16
CA ARG A 52 -1.97 16.04 -10.59
C ARG A 52 -1.80 15.30 -9.25
N ARG A 53 -0.84 14.38 -9.16
CA ARG A 53 -0.54 13.64 -7.92
C ARG A 53 -0.01 14.56 -6.83
N GLU A 54 0.88 15.48 -7.17
CA GLU A 54 1.43 16.46 -6.24
C GLU A 54 0.35 17.40 -5.71
N ARG A 55 -0.53 17.91 -6.58
CA ARG A 55 -1.69 18.73 -6.17
C ARG A 55 -2.65 17.96 -5.26
N ALA A 56 -2.95 16.70 -5.60
CA ALA A 56 -3.81 15.86 -4.76
C ALA A 56 -3.17 15.59 -3.38
N ALA A 57 -1.86 15.34 -3.35
CA ALA A 57 -1.10 15.16 -2.12
C ALA A 57 -1.09 16.43 -1.27
N ALA A 58 -0.80 17.59 -1.87
CA ALA A 58 -0.82 18.88 -1.18
C ALA A 58 -2.22 19.19 -0.61
N LYS A 59 -3.28 18.89 -1.36
CA LYS A 59 -4.65 19.05 -0.87
C LYS A 59 -4.94 18.14 0.33
N ALA A 60 -4.57 16.86 0.24
CA ALA A 60 -4.79 15.89 1.32
C ALA A 60 -3.99 16.24 2.58
N ASP A 61 -2.79 16.78 2.42
CA ASP A 61 -1.99 17.25 3.55
C ASP A 61 -2.54 18.55 4.15
N ALA A 62 -3.07 19.47 3.33
CA ALA A 62 -3.75 20.66 3.83
C ALA A 62 -5.04 20.32 4.60
N GLU A 63 -5.86 19.38 4.09
CA GLU A 63 -7.05 18.87 4.77
C GLU A 63 -6.65 18.22 6.12
N PHE A 64 -5.61 17.38 6.12
CA PHE A 64 -5.07 16.77 7.33
C PHE A 64 -4.59 17.80 8.35
N SER A 65 -3.82 18.81 7.91
CA SER A 65 -3.34 19.89 8.77
C SER A 65 -4.50 20.66 9.40
N ALA A 66 -5.54 20.98 8.63
CA ALA A 66 -6.71 21.69 9.14
C ALA A 66 -7.46 20.88 10.20
N GLU A 67 -7.68 19.57 9.97
CA GLU A 67 -8.29 18.68 10.95
C GLU A 67 -7.43 18.56 12.23
N PHE A 68 -6.11 18.42 12.07
CA PHE A 68 -5.18 18.30 13.18
C PHE A 68 -5.16 19.57 14.05
N LEU A 69 -5.06 20.74 13.43
CA LEU A 69 -5.09 22.03 14.13
C LEU A 69 -6.45 22.27 14.81
N SER A 70 -7.55 21.89 14.16
CA SER A 70 -8.88 21.99 14.78
C SER A 70 -9.00 21.10 16.03
N MET A 71 -8.44 19.89 15.99
CA MET A 71 -8.42 19.00 17.16
C MET A 71 -7.49 19.51 18.25
N ALA A 72 -6.35 20.09 17.89
CA ALA A 72 -5.41 20.69 18.83
C ALA A 72 -6.05 21.85 19.61
N ARG A 73 -6.74 22.75 18.90
CA ARG A 73 -7.49 23.86 19.52
C ARG A 73 -8.60 23.38 20.43
N LYS A 74 -9.39 22.40 19.96
CA LYS A 74 -10.41 21.78 20.80
C LYS A 74 -9.81 21.17 22.07
N CYS A 75 -8.63 20.55 22.00
CA CYS A 75 -7.97 20.00 23.18
C CYS A 75 -7.50 21.09 24.13
N PHE A 76 -6.97 22.20 23.63
CA PHE A 76 -6.65 23.38 24.44
C PHE A 76 -7.89 23.87 25.18
N ASP A 77 -9.00 24.10 24.47
CA ASP A 77 -10.28 24.56 25.05
C ASP A 77 -10.89 23.58 26.07
N LEU A 78 -10.62 22.27 25.94
CA LEU A 78 -11.08 21.26 26.90
C LEU A 78 -10.25 21.25 28.19
N ILE A 79 -8.99 21.67 28.10
CA ILE A 79 -8.08 21.80 29.24
C ILE A 79 -8.34 23.13 29.95
N ASP A 80 -8.39 24.24 29.20
CA ASP A 80 -8.69 25.60 29.67
C ASP A 80 -10.16 25.73 30.07
N LYS A 81 -10.49 25.32 31.30
CA LYS A 81 -11.89 25.29 31.76
C LYS A 81 -12.40 26.65 32.18
N ASP A 82 -11.52 27.52 32.62
CA ASP A 82 -11.87 28.85 33.07
C ASP A 82 -11.85 29.88 31.94
N GLY A 83 -11.35 29.51 30.76
CA GLY A 83 -11.28 30.36 29.58
C GLY A 83 -10.24 31.47 29.73
N SER A 84 -9.21 31.23 30.54
CA SER A 84 -8.13 32.17 30.81
C SER A 84 -7.23 32.39 29.60
N GLY A 85 -7.21 31.43 28.65
CA GLY A 85 -6.29 31.43 27.53
C GLY A 85 -4.88 30.95 27.90
N THR A 86 -4.70 30.42 29.12
CA THR A 86 -3.48 29.76 29.59
C THR A 86 -3.84 28.43 30.24
N LEU A 87 -2.92 27.47 30.26
CA LEU A 87 -3.13 26.16 30.87
C LEU A 87 -2.30 26.05 32.15
N GLU A 88 -2.97 25.88 33.28
CA GLU A 88 -2.29 25.62 34.54
C GLU A 88 -2.11 24.11 34.79
N LYS A 89 -1.07 23.76 35.58
CA LYS A 89 -0.81 22.37 35.99
C LYS A 89 -2.05 21.63 36.53
N PRO A 90 -2.91 22.21 37.40
CA PRO A 90 -4.10 21.53 37.89
C PRO A 90 -5.12 21.20 36.78
N GLU A 91 -5.27 22.08 35.81
CA GLU A 91 -6.19 21.92 34.68
C GLU A 91 -5.74 20.78 33.77
N ILE A 92 -4.44 20.78 33.44
CA ILE A 92 -3.81 19.71 32.65
C ILE A 92 -3.97 18.37 33.37
N VAL A 93 -3.65 18.29 34.68
CA VAL A 93 -3.82 17.07 35.48
C VAL A 93 -5.27 16.58 35.47
N GLN A 94 -6.23 17.49 35.55
CA GLN A 94 -7.65 17.12 35.54
C GLN A 94 -8.06 16.57 34.17
N ALA A 95 -7.66 17.25 33.09
CA ALA A 95 -8.00 16.89 31.72
C ALA A 95 -7.38 15.54 31.32
N VAL A 96 -6.09 15.32 31.59
CA VAL A 96 -5.40 14.06 31.24
C VAL A 96 -5.90 12.84 32.04
N ARG A 97 -6.65 13.05 33.13
CA ARG A 97 -7.27 11.98 33.93
C ARG A 97 -8.72 11.70 33.56
N ALA A 98 -9.46 12.70 33.10
CA ALA A 98 -10.91 12.62 32.95
C ALA A 98 -11.38 12.67 31.49
N ASP A 99 -10.64 13.35 30.61
CA ASP A 99 -11.08 13.63 29.26
C ASP A 99 -10.44 12.68 28.23
N LYS A 100 -11.28 11.82 27.65
CA LYS A 100 -10.84 10.83 26.66
C LYS A 100 -10.37 11.47 25.35
N GLU A 101 -10.93 12.62 24.97
CA GLU A 101 -10.51 13.30 23.74
C GLU A 101 -9.12 13.91 23.92
N VAL A 102 -8.87 14.56 25.06
CA VAL A 102 -7.55 15.09 25.41
C VAL A 102 -6.51 13.96 25.48
N ILE A 103 -6.83 12.85 26.16
CA ILE A 103 -5.95 11.69 26.25
C ILE A 103 -5.64 11.12 24.85
N ASN A 104 -6.67 10.93 24.02
CA ASN A 104 -6.50 10.39 22.67
C ASN A 104 -5.68 11.31 21.77
N PHE A 105 -5.89 12.62 21.87
CA PHE A 105 -5.13 13.60 21.10
C PHE A 105 -3.67 13.63 21.53
N LEU A 106 -3.40 13.83 22.82
CA LEU A 106 -2.03 13.88 23.36
C LEU A 106 -1.28 12.58 23.06
N THR A 107 -1.93 11.42 23.17
CA THR A 107 -1.32 10.12 22.81
C THR A 107 -0.85 10.08 21.36
N ASN A 108 -1.63 10.66 20.44
CA ASN A 108 -1.41 10.53 19.00
C ASN A 108 -0.83 11.79 18.34
N CYS A 109 -0.56 12.86 19.09
CA CYS A 109 -0.15 14.15 18.53
C CYS A 109 1.25 14.10 17.90
N GLY A 110 2.12 13.19 18.33
CA GLY A 110 3.46 13.02 17.75
C GLY A 110 4.48 14.07 18.20
N ASN A 111 4.17 14.84 19.25
CA ASN A 111 5.12 15.68 19.98
C ASN A 111 5.37 15.04 21.36
N LYS A 112 6.63 14.94 21.76
CA LYS A 112 7.05 14.29 23.01
C LYS A 112 6.56 15.04 24.25
N ASN A 113 6.70 16.37 24.28
CA ASN A 113 6.29 17.19 25.43
C ASN A 113 4.79 17.13 25.66
N LEU A 114 3.99 17.21 24.58
CA LEU A 114 2.53 17.04 24.68
C LEU A 114 2.15 15.64 25.15
N GLN A 115 2.86 14.62 24.68
CA GLN A 115 2.67 13.24 25.16
C GLN A 115 3.05 13.08 26.63
N TYR A 116 4.06 13.80 27.11
CA TYR A 116 4.54 13.78 28.49
C TYR A 116 3.56 14.40 29.49
N LEU A 117 2.63 15.23 29.04
CA LEU A 117 1.52 15.70 29.90
C LEU A 117 0.66 14.54 30.43
N LEU A 118 0.63 13.39 29.73
CA LEU A 118 -0.09 12.19 30.16
C LEU A 118 0.65 11.38 31.24
N VAL A 119 1.94 11.67 31.48
CA VAL A 119 2.79 10.90 32.39
C VAL A 119 3.02 11.74 33.65
N PRO A 120 2.41 11.39 34.80
CA PRO A 120 2.43 12.22 36.00
C PRO A 120 3.83 12.62 36.47
N SER A 121 4.80 11.71 36.36
CA SER A 121 6.19 11.97 36.75
C SER A 121 6.97 12.83 35.75
N ARG A 122 6.45 13.03 34.54
CA ARG A 122 7.04 13.92 33.51
C ARG A 122 6.32 15.23 33.37
N LEU A 123 5.18 15.38 34.01
CA LEU A 123 4.34 16.55 33.87
C LEU A 123 5.13 17.84 34.13
N ASP A 124 5.92 17.89 35.21
CA ASP A 124 6.72 19.08 35.53
C ASP A 124 7.82 19.36 34.49
N ALA A 125 8.51 18.33 34.01
CA ALA A 125 9.52 18.48 32.97
C ALA A 125 8.91 18.92 31.63
N ALA A 126 7.75 18.36 31.28
CA ALA A 126 7.01 18.69 30.07
C ALA A 126 6.50 20.13 30.09
N LEU A 127 5.92 20.55 31.22
CA LEU A 127 5.47 21.94 31.40
C LEU A 127 6.66 22.89 31.28
N ASN A 128 7.77 22.63 31.97
CA ASN A 128 8.98 23.47 31.87
C ASN A 128 9.59 23.51 30.46
N ALA A 129 9.38 22.48 29.64
CA ALA A 129 9.88 22.42 28.27
C ALA A 129 8.93 23.08 27.27
N MET A 130 7.66 23.23 27.62
CA MET A 130 6.65 23.94 26.83
C MET A 130 6.60 25.43 27.19
N ASP A 131 6.79 25.76 28.46
CA ASP A 131 6.89 27.10 29.03
C ASP A 131 8.23 27.75 28.60
N THR A 132 8.20 28.37 27.43
CA THR A 132 9.37 28.87 26.72
C THR A 132 9.83 30.21 27.31
N ASP A 133 8.89 31.01 27.80
CA ASP A 133 9.18 32.30 28.42
C ASP A 133 9.36 32.23 29.96
N ARG A 134 9.05 31.07 30.56
CA ARG A 134 9.20 30.74 31.98
C ARG A 134 8.28 31.56 32.89
N ASP A 135 7.09 31.91 32.41
CA ASP A 135 6.10 32.64 33.20
C ASP A 135 5.32 31.72 34.17
N GLY A 136 5.47 30.40 34.04
CA GLY A 136 4.88 29.39 34.91
C GLY A 136 3.51 28.88 34.44
N HIS A 137 3.04 29.32 33.27
CA HIS A 137 1.80 28.91 32.62
C HIS A 137 2.12 28.45 31.19
N ILE A 138 1.20 27.72 30.55
CA ILE A 138 1.32 27.41 29.12
C ILE A 138 0.31 28.24 28.35
N ASP A 139 0.77 29.21 27.56
CA ASP A 139 -0.13 30.01 26.76
C ASP A 139 -0.50 29.34 25.41
N ALA A 140 -1.35 30.01 24.65
CA ALA A 140 -1.78 29.51 23.34
C ALA A 140 -0.63 29.45 22.32
N ASP A 141 0.35 30.37 22.39
CA ASP A 141 1.45 30.45 21.43
C ASP A 141 2.45 29.29 21.68
N GLU A 142 2.77 29.01 22.95
CA GLU A 142 3.61 27.89 23.39
C GLU A 142 2.99 26.54 23.07
N TRP A 143 1.66 26.43 23.24
CA TRP A 143 0.91 25.27 22.80
C TRP A 143 0.97 25.13 21.27
N GLU A 144 0.74 26.21 20.51
CA GLU A 144 0.79 26.19 19.05
C GLU A 144 2.17 25.78 18.52
N GLU A 145 3.28 26.21 19.15
CA GLU A 145 4.64 25.77 18.77
C GLU A 145 4.81 24.25 18.87
N CYS A 146 4.36 23.65 19.98
CA CYS A 146 4.41 22.20 20.16
C CYS A 146 3.59 21.45 19.09
N ILE A 147 2.44 22.03 18.72
CA ILE A 147 1.54 21.52 17.69
C ILE A 147 2.16 21.63 16.29
N GLU A 148 2.87 22.73 15.98
CA GLU A 148 3.58 22.90 14.72
C GLU A 148 4.69 21.87 14.55
N ILE A 149 5.49 21.62 15.59
CA ILE A 149 6.52 20.57 15.59
C ILE A 149 5.89 19.19 15.32
N ALA A 150 4.79 18.87 16.02
CA ALA A 150 4.03 17.63 15.82
C ALA A 150 3.52 17.50 14.36
N LEU A 151 2.95 18.59 13.83
CA LEU A 151 2.40 18.63 12.48
C LEU A 151 3.50 18.41 11.43
N ASN A 152 4.63 19.10 11.56
CA ASN A 152 5.78 18.97 10.67
C ASN A 152 6.32 17.54 10.65
N ASN A 153 6.48 16.91 11.82
CA ASN A 153 6.91 15.52 11.94
C ASN A 153 5.91 14.56 11.25
N LYS A 154 4.61 14.78 11.43
CA LYS A 154 3.57 13.98 10.78
C LYS A 154 3.54 14.16 9.26
N LEU A 155 3.70 15.39 8.78
CA LEU A 155 3.77 15.67 7.34
C LEU A 155 5.01 15.02 6.72
N ALA A 156 6.17 15.09 7.38
CA ALA A 156 7.39 14.43 6.95
C ALA A 156 7.22 12.90 6.89
N ALA A 157 6.66 12.29 7.95
CA ALA A 157 6.38 10.85 7.98
C ALA A 157 5.39 10.43 6.88
N ARG A 158 4.35 11.23 6.64
CA ARG A 158 3.37 11.00 5.56
C ARG A 158 4.03 11.11 4.18
N ALA A 159 4.88 12.10 3.96
CA ALA A 159 5.61 12.27 2.71
C ALA A 159 6.55 11.09 2.44
N ALA A 160 7.35 10.70 3.43
CA ALA A 160 8.25 9.55 3.35
C ALA A 160 7.49 8.25 3.06
N LYS A 161 6.35 8.03 3.74
CA LYS A 161 5.48 6.88 3.51
C LYS A 161 4.91 6.87 2.08
N ARG A 162 4.39 8.01 1.61
CA ARG A 162 3.86 8.14 0.23
C ARG A 162 4.94 7.84 -0.80
N GLU A 163 6.16 8.31 -0.62
CA GLU A 163 7.27 8.03 -1.53
C GLU A 163 7.64 6.53 -1.54
N ALA A 164 7.73 5.91 -0.36
CA ALA A 164 8.02 4.48 -0.25
C ALA A 164 6.92 3.62 -0.89
N ASP A 165 5.65 3.94 -0.63
CA ASP A 165 4.49 3.25 -1.20
C ASP A 165 4.44 3.44 -2.72
N ALA A 166 4.73 4.63 -3.24
CA ALA A 166 4.81 4.90 -4.67
C ALA A 166 5.91 4.09 -5.37
N LYS A 167 7.11 4.01 -4.77
CA LYS A 167 8.22 3.19 -5.30
C LYS A 167 7.86 1.70 -5.31
N ARG A 168 7.25 1.21 -4.23
CA ARG A 168 6.77 -0.19 -4.14
C ARG A 168 5.72 -0.48 -5.21
N ALA A 169 4.72 0.38 -5.34
CA ALA A 169 3.66 0.23 -6.33
C ALA A 169 4.20 0.28 -7.77
N GLN A 170 5.15 1.17 -8.06
CA GLN A 170 5.77 1.26 -9.38
C GLN A 170 6.53 -0.02 -9.74
N LYS A 171 7.30 -0.57 -8.79
CA LYS A 171 8.01 -1.83 -9.00
C LYS A 171 7.05 -2.99 -9.27
N GLU A 172 6.02 -3.13 -8.44
CA GLU A 172 5.02 -4.21 -8.59
C GLU A 172 4.24 -4.07 -9.90
N ILE A 173 3.87 -2.85 -10.30
CA ILE A 173 3.21 -2.59 -11.58
C ILE A 173 4.13 -2.91 -12.75
N ALA A 174 5.41 -2.56 -12.67
CA ALA A 174 6.38 -2.85 -13.72
C ALA A 174 6.60 -4.36 -13.88
N GLU A 175 6.75 -5.10 -12.77
CA GLU A 175 6.88 -6.56 -12.77
C GLU A 175 5.63 -7.23 -13.33
N PHE A 176 4.43 -6.84 -12.87
CA PHE A 176 3.17 -7.36 -13.37
C PHE A 176 2.98 -7.05 -14.86
N THR A 177 3.23 -5.81 -15.29
CA THR A 177 3.10 -5.38 -16.69
C THR A 177 4.05 -6.15 -17.59
N GLY A 178 5.31 -6.33 -17.16
CA GLY A 178 6.30 -7.11 -17.90
C GLY A 178 5.87 -8.57 -18.08
N GLN A 179 5.40 -9.21 -17.01
CA GLN A 179 4.90 -10.59 -17.07
C GLN A 179 3.65 -10.70 -17.96
N PHE A 180 2.71 -9.76 -17.83
CA PHE A 180 1.48 -9.73 -18.61
C PHE A 180 1.74 -9.57 -20.12
N LEU A 181 2.60 -8.62 -20.51
CA LEU A 181 2.95 -8.41 -21.91
C LEU A 181 3.73 -9.58 -22.50
N SER A 182 4.59 -10.23 -21.70
CA SER A 182 5.31 -11.43 -22.14
C SER A 182 4.35 -12.60 -22.38
N ALA A 183 3.37 -12.81 -21.48
CA ALA A 183 2.34 -13.82 -21.65
C ALA A 183 1.43 -13.53 -22.87
N ALA A 184 1.11 -12.25 -23.11
CA ALA A 184 0.32 -11.82 -24.26
C ALA A 184 1.02 -12.08 -25.60
N ARG A 185 2.34 -11.84 -25.66
CA ARG A 185 3.16 -12.13 -26.85
C ARG A 185 3.26 -13.63 -27.11
N ARG A 186 3.55 -14.41 -26.07
CA ARG A 186 3.57 -15.87 -26.17
C ARG A 186 2.22 -16.44 -26.59
N CYS A 187 1.11 -15.85 -26.13
CA CYS A 187 -0.23 -16.24 -26.56
C CYS A 187 -0.44 -15.96 -28.05
N PHE A 188 0.01 -14.80 -28.56
CA PHE A 188 -0.05 -14.49 -29.99
C PHE A 188 0.75 -15.51 -30.82
N GLU A 189 2.00 -15.77 -30.44
CA GLU A 189 2.89 -16.73 -31.11
C GLU A 189 2.36 -18.17 -31.08
N LEU A 190 1.59 -18.55 -30.06
CA LEU A 190 0.98 -19.88 -29.99
C LEU A 190 -0.24 -20.00 -30.91
N ILE A 191 -0.93 -18.90 -31.19
CA ILE A 191 -2.09 -18.87 -32.10
C ILE A 191 -1.60 -18.77 -33.55
N ASP A 192 -0.64 -17.89 -33.84
CA ASP A 192 -0.01 -17.68 -35.15
C ASP A 192 0.87 -18.88 -35.53
N LYS A 193 0.28 -19.92 -36.10
CA LYS A 193 1.01 -21.17 -36.42
C LYS A 193 1.78 -21.06 -37.72
N ASP A 194 1.33 -20.21 -38.64
CA ASP A 194 1.98 -20.02 -39.92
C ASP A 194 3.07 -18.93 -39.91
N GLY A 195 3.14 -18.13 -38.85
CA GLY A 195 4.12 -17.06 -38.67
C GLY A 195 3.86 -15.86 -39.57
N GLY A 196 2.63 -15.73 -40.06
CA GLY A 196 2.18 -14.66 -40.95
C GLY A 196 2.08 -13.30 -40.26
N GLY A 197 2.03 -13.28 -38.93
CA GLY A 197 1.90 -12.06 -38.13
C GLY A 197 0.46 -11.52 -38.08
N THR A 198 -0.52 -12.32 -38.50
CA THR A 198 -1.96 -12.08 -38.35
C THR A 198 -2.62 -13.33 -37.79
N LEU A 199 -3.74 -13.19 -37.09
CA LEU A 199 -4.47 -14.31 -36.50
C LEU A 199 -5.76 -14.54 -37.28
N SER A 200 -5.79 -15.64 -38.03
CA SER A 200 -7.00 -16.04 -38.74
C SER A 200 -8.05 -16.63 -37.77
N THR A 201 -9.32 -16.59 -38.19
CA THR A 201 -10.42 -17.21 -37.41
C THR A 201 -10.16 -18.70 -37.15
N ALA A 202 -9.54 -19.41 -38.10
CA ALA A 202 -9.26 -20.85 -37.98
C ALA A 202 -8.17 -21.13 -36.93
N GLU A 203 -7.12 -20.30 -36.88
CA GLU A 203 -6.04 -20.41 -35.90
C GLU A 203 -6.53 -20.12 -34.48
N ILE A 204 -7.33 -19.07 -34.31
CA ILE A 204 -7.94 -18.73 -33.01
C ILE A 204 -8.84 -19.88 -32.53
N VAL A 205 -9.69 -20.43 -33.40
CA VAL A 205 -10.56 -21.57 -33.04
C VAL A 205 -9.76 -22.81 -32.67
N ASN A 206 -8.66 -23.09 -33.38
CA ASN A 206 -7.82 -24.24 -33.08
C ASN A 206 -7.09 -24.06 -31.73
N ALA A 207 -6.42 -22.92 -31.54
CA ALA A 207 -5.67 -22.61 -30.33
C ALA A 207 -6.55 -22.58 -29.07
N VAL A 208 -7.77 -22.04 -29.16
CA VAL A 208 -8.74 -22.03 -28.05
C VAL A 208 -9.24 -23.43 -27.68
N LYS A 209 -9.11 -24.43 -28.58
CA LYS A 209 -9.47 -25.83 -28.30
C LYS A 209 -8.28 -26.63 -27.78
N THR A 210 -7.08 -26.40 -28.30
CA THR A 210 -5.92 -27.27 -28.11
C THR A 210 -4.87 -26.75 -27.15
N ASP A 211 -4.72 -25.43 -26.99
CA ASP A 211 -3.62 -24.82 -26.24
C ASP A 211 -4.07 -24.28 -24.87
N GLU A 212 -3.77 -25.01 -23.80
CA GLU A 212 -4.11 -24.63 -22.41
C GLU A 212 -3.50 -23.28 -21.97
N GLU A 213 -2.32 -22.93 -22.48
CA GLU A 213 -1.70 -21.62 -22.20
C GLU A 213 -2.54 -20.47 -22.81
N VAL A 214 -3.02 -20.64 -24.05
CA VAL A 214 -3.88 -19.66 -24.75
C VAL A 214 -5.22 -19.52 -24.02
N ILE A 215 -5.84 -20.64 -23.64
CA ILE A 215 -7.10 -20.66 -22.90
C ILE A 215 -6.96 -19.93 -21.55
N THR A 216 -5.87 -20.22 -20.82
CA THR A 216 -5.62 -19.64 -19.50
C THR A 216 -5.37 -18.14 -19.59
N PHE A 217 -4.63 -17.69 -20.61
CA PHE A 217 -4.36 -16.28 -20.84
C PHE A 217 -5.64 -15.50 -21.22
N LEU A 218 -6.38 -15.96 -22.24
CA LEU A 218 -7.61 -15.31 -22.71
C LEU A 218 -8.67 -15.20 -21.61
N ARG A 219 -8.76 -16.20 -20.73
CA ARG A 219 -9.68 -16.17 -19.58
C ARG A 219 -9.33 -15.06 -18.59
N ASN A 220 -8.04 -14.82 -18.37
CA ASN A 220 -7.54 -13.98 -17.30
C ASN A 220 -7.01 -12.62 -17.78
N CYS A 221 -6.97 -12.31 -19.08
CA CYS A 221 -6.40 -11.08 -19.59
C CYS A 221 -7.17 -9.80 -19.16
N GLY A 222 -8.44 -9.93 -18.81
CA GLY A 222 -9.28 -8.81 -18.32
C GLY A 222 -9.86 -7.92 -19.44
N GLU A 223 -9.69 -8.31 -20.70
CA GLU A 223 -10.37 -7.73 -21.85
C GLU A 223 -11.55 -8.63 -22.26
N GLU A 224 -12.72 -8.04 -22.48
CA GLU A 224 -13.96 -8.80 -22.63
C GLU A 224 -14.05 -9.51 -23.99
N ASN A 225 -13.58 -8.89 -25.06
CA ASN A 225 -13.63 -9.47 -26.41
C ASN A 225 -12.62 -10.62 -26.56
N LEU A 226 -11.42 -10.51 -25.99
CA LEU A 226 -10.45 -11.60 -25.87
C LEU A 226 -11.00 -12.75 -25.02
N GLN A 227 -11.72 -12.47 -23.93
CA GLN A 227 -12.42 -13.50 -23.17
C GLN A 227 -13.54 -14.17 -23.99
N PHE A 228 -14.23 -13.41 -24.84
CA PHE A 228 -15.29 -13.93 -25.72
C PHE A 228 -14.77 -14.80 -26.87
N LEU A 229 -13.48 -14.77 -27.18
CA LEU A 229 -12.86 -15.75 -28.09
C LEU A 229 -12.98 -17.19 -27.56
N LEU A 230 -13.13 -17.37 -26.24
CA LEU A 230 -13.39 -18.67 -25.61
C LEU A 230 -14.84 -19.14 -25.75
N GLN A 231 -15.74 -18.30 -26.26
CA GLN A 231 -17.17 -18.57 -26.37
C GLN A 231 -17.61 -18.66 -27.83
N PRO A 232 -17.89 -19.85 -28.38
CA PRO A 232 -18.24 -20.02 -29.79
C PRO A 232 -19.39 -19.11 -30.27
N ALA A 233 -20.40 -18.89 -29.42
CA ALA A 233 -21.54 -18.04 -29.73
C ALA A 233 -21.22 -16.54 -29.78
N ARG A 234 -20.11 -16.10 -29.17
CA ARG A 234 -19.66 -14.70 -29.15
C ARG A 234 -18.41 -14.47 -29.99
N LEU A 235 -17.73 -15.54 -30.40
CA LEU A 235 -16.50 -15.50 -31.21
C LEU A 235 -16.63 -14.56 -32.40
N LYS A 236 -17.65 -14.72 -33.25
CA LYS A 236 -17.81 -13.89 -34.45
C LYS A 236 -17.92 -12.40 -34.12
N LYS A 237 -18.71 -12.04 -33.11
CA LYS A 237 -18.86 -10.63 -32.68
C LYS A 237 -17.61 -10.09 -32.00
N ALA A 238 -16.88 -10.93 -31.29
CA ALA A 238 -15.63 -10.55 -30.65
C ALA A 238 -14.54 -10.28 -31.70
N LEU A 239 -14.45 -11.13 -32.72
CA LEU A 239 -13.57 -10.93 -33.86
C LEU A 239 -13.90 -9.63 -34.60
N GLU A 240 -15.17 -9.38 -34.92
CA GLU A 240 -15.64 -8.13 -35.55
C GLU A 240 -15.32 -6.86 -34.74
N VAL A 241 -15.12 -6.96 -33.42
CA VAL A 241 -14.77 -5.83 -32.54
C VAL A 241 -13.26 -5.69 -32.37
N LEU A 242 -12.51 -6.79 -32.52
CA LEU A 242 -11.05 -6.80 -32.43
C LEU A 242 -10.41 -6.41 -33.77
N ASP A 243 -11.02 -6.83 -34.88
CA ASP A 243 -10.70 -6.45 -36.26
C ASP A 243 -11.27 -5.05 -36.55
N GLU A 244 -10.49 -4.00 -36.22
CA GLU A 244 -10.90 -2.60 -36.35
C GLU A 244 -10.89 -2.13 -37.80
N ASP A 245 -10.03 -2.71 -38.64
CA ASP A 245 -9.90 -2.34 -40.04
C ASP A 245 -10.78 -3.17 -41.00
N GLY A 246 -11.39 -4.25 -40.50
CA GLY A 246 -12.31 -5.11 -41.23
C GLY A 246 -11.62 -6.01 -42.24
N SER A 247 -10.33 -6.31 -42.03
CA SER A 247 -9.53 -7.19 -42.88
C SER A 247 -9.96 -8.66 -42.81
N GLY A 248 -10.67 -9.05 -41.75
CA GLY A 248 -11.09 -10.42 -41.48
C GLY A 248 -10.07 -11.26 -40.70
N GLU A 249 -8.94 -10.67 -40.33
CA GLU A 249 -7.87 -11.26 -39.50
C GLU A 249 -7.52 -10.29 -38.37
N ILE A 250 -7.06 -10.80 -37.22
CA ILE A 250 -6.59 -9.93 -36.13
C ILE A 250 -5.09 -9.73 -36.27
N ASP A 251 -4.65 -8.51 -36.52
CA ASP A 251 -3.23 -8.22 -36.59
C ASP A 251 -2.58 -7.99 -35.20
N VAL A 252 -1.25 -7.83 -35.18
CA VAL A 252 -0.50 -7.59 -33.93
C VAL A 252 -0.90 -6.27 -33.26
N GLU A 253 -1.28 -5.23 -34.01
CA GLU A 253 -1.67 -3.93 -33.44
C GLU A 253 -3.04 -4.01 -32.77
N GLU A 254 -4.01 -4.63 -33.42
CA GLU A 254 -5.34 -4.92 -32.89
C GLU A 254 -5.26 -5.79 -31.63
N TRP A 255 -4.41 -6.82 -31.67
CA TRP A 255 -4.09 -7.63 -30.51
C TRP A 255 -3.45 -6.80 -29.40
N GLU A 256 -2.36 -6.06 -29.67
CA GLU A 256 -1.69 -5.23 -28.66
C GLU A 256 -2.64 -4.17 -28.06
N GLN A 257 -3.52 -3.57 -28.85
CA GLN A 257 -4.52 -2.63 -28.37
C GLN A 257 -5.53 -3.29 -27.43
N ALA A 258 -6.05 -4.48 -27.77
CA ALA A 258 -6.91 -5.24 -26.88
C ALA A 258 -6.19 -5.60 -25.56
N ILE A 259 -4.93 -6.01 -25.64
CA ILE A 259 -4.07 -6.28 -24.48
C ILE A 259 -3.88 -5.03 -23.62
N GLN A 260 -3.66 -3.85 -24.21
CA GLN A 260 -3.54 -2.60 -23.46
C GLN A 260 -4.86 -2.20 -22.78
N ARG A 261 -6.01 -2.42 -23.43
CA ARG A 261 -7.34 -2.19 -22.84
C ARG A 261 -7.58 -3.10 -21.63
N GLY A 262 -7.28 -4.39 -21.75
CA GLY A 262 -7.35 -5.37 -20.65
C GLY A 262 -6.39 -5.05 -19.51
N LEU A 263 -5.14 -4.71 -19.84
CA LEU A 263 -4.12 -4.32 -18.87
C LEU A 263 -4.54 -3.07 -18.09
N SER A 264 -5.09 -2.05 -18.77
CA SER A 264 -5.57 -0.83 -18.13
C SER A 264 -6.70 -1.12 -17.13
N LYS A 265 -7.70 -1.94 -17.51
CA LYS A 265 -8.78 -2.38 -16.60
C LYS A 265 -8.21 -3.15 -15.40
N ARG A 266 -7.30 -4.09 -15.62
CA ARG A 266 -6.62 -4.87 -14.56
C ARG A 266 -5.83 -3.98 -13.60
N LEU A 267 -5.06 -3.03 -14.12
CA LEU A 267 -4.29 -2.08 -13.31
C LEU A 267 -5.21 -1.18 -12.48
N ALA A 268 -6.33 -0.73 -13.03
CA ALA A 268 -7.32 0.06 -12.30
C ALA A 268 -7.97 -0.73 -11.16
N GLN A 269 -8.35 -2.00 -11.40
CA GLN A 269 -8.88 -2.89 -10.36
C GLN A 269 -7.87 -3.13 -9.25
N LEU A 270 -6.62 -3.47 -9.61
CA LEU A 270 -5.54 -3.67 -8.64
C LEU A 270 -5.26 -2.41 -7.82
N ALA A 271 -5.29 -1.23 -8.44
CA ALA A 271 -5.12 0.03 -7.73
C ALA A 271 -6.23 0.27 -6.70
N ALA A 272 -7.50 0.05 -7.08
CA ALA A 272 -8.64 0.23 -6.17
C ALA A 272 -8.62 -0.76 -4.99
N GLU A 273 -8.29 -2.02 -5.25
CA GLU A 273 -8.14 -3.04 -4.20
C GLU A 273 -6.99 -2.72 -3.24
N ARG A 274 -5.86 -2.25 -3.78
CA ARG A 274 -4.70 -1.81 -2.99
C ARG A 274 -5.07 -0.63 -2.09
N GLU A 275 -5.69 0.42 -2.65
CA GLU A 275 -6.09 1.60 -1.88
C GLU A 275 -7.00 1.22 -0.71
N ARG A 276 -8.01 0.39 -0.96
CA ARG A 276 -8.92 -0.09 0.09
C ARG A 276 -8.17 -0.86 1.18
N ARG A 277 -7.26 -1.75 0.79
CA ARG A 277 -6.47 -2.57 1.71
C ARG A 277 -5.49 -1.73 2.51
N GLU A 278 -4.80 -0.78 1.89
CA GLU A 278 -3.85 0.12 2.53
C GLU A 278 -4.55 1.06 3.51
N ARG A 279 -5.73 1.58 3.17
CA ARG A 279 -6.55 2.38 4.09
C ARG A 279 -6.99 1.59 5.31
N ALA A 280 -7.48 0.37 5.11
CA ALA A 280 -7.87 -0.51 6.22
C ALA A 280 -6.67 -0.88 7.11
N ALA A 281 -5.52 -1.18 6.50
CA ALA A 281 -4.29 -1.47 7.22
C ALA A 281 -3.78 -0.26 8.01
N ALA A 282 -3.78 0.94 7.42
CA ALA A 282 -3.35 2.16 8.09
C ALA A 282 -4.23 2.47 9.30
N LYS A 283 -5.55 2.29 9.20
CA LYS A 283 -6.47 2.44 10.33
C LYS A 283 -6.16 1.45 11.45
N ALA A 284 -6.02 0.16 11.11
CA ALA A 284 -5.73 -0.89 12.09
C ALA A 284 -4.33 -0.75 12.73
N ASP A 285 -3.35 -0.23 11.99
CA ASP A 285 -2.02 0.05 12.54
C ASP A 285 -2.03 1.28 13.44
N ALA A 286 -2.81 2.33 13.11
CA ALA A 286 -2.96 3.50 13.98
C ALA A 286 -3.66 3.15 15.31
N GLU A 287 -4.74 2.36 15.26
CA GLU A 287 -5.43 1.84 16.45
C GLU A 287 -4.47 1.00 17.32
N PHE A 288 -3.72 0.09 16.69
CA PHE A 288 -2.73 -0.73 17.39
C PHE A 288 -1.61 0.12 18.04
N SER A 289 -1.09 1.12 17.34
CA SER A 289 -0.05 2.01 17.88
C SER A 289 -0.56 2.78 19.10
N ALA A 290 -1.79 3.30 19.07
CA ALA A 290 -2.37 4.00 20.21
C ALA A 290 -2.51 3.09 21.44
N GLU A 291 -3.02 1.87 21.26
CA GLU A 291 -3.11 0.87 22.33
C GLU A 291 -1.72 0.49 22.87
N PHE A 292 -0.74 0.27 21.98
CA PHE A 292 0.61 -0.11 22.36
C PHE A 292 1.31 0.97 23.18
N LEU A 293 1.23 2.24 22.75
CA LEU A 293 1.81 3.37 23.47
C LEU A 293 1.12 3.59 24.82
N SER A 294 -0.20 3.44 24.89
CA SER A 294 -0.93 3.50 26.16
C SER A 294 -0.45 2.43 27.15
N MET A 295 -0.24 1.19 26.69
CA MET A 295 0.29 0.12 27.54
C MET A 295 1.75 0.33 27.94
N ALA A 296 2.58 0.89 27.05
CA ALA A 296 3.96 1.23 27.35
C ALA A 296 4.07 2.28 28.48
N ARG A 297 3.22 3.32 28.44
CA ARG A 297 3.13 4.34 29.49
C ARG A 297 2.67 3.75 30.81
N LYS A 298 1.59 2.96 30.78
CA LYS A 298 1.11 2.25 31.98
C LYS A 298 2.20 1.37 32.60
N CYS A 299 3.02 0.71 31.77
CA CYS A 299 4.13 -0.09 32.28
C CYS A 299 5.22 0.77 32.92
N PHE A 300 5.55 1.93 32.36
CA PHE A 300 6.47 2.88 32.99
C PHE A 300 5.96 3.29 34.37
N ASP A 301 4.70 3.73 34.48
CA ASP A 301 4.08 4.15 35.75
C ASP A 301 3.98 3.00 36.78
N LEU A 302 3.87 1.75 36.32
CA LEU A 302 3.86 0.60 37.22
C LEU A 302 5.25 0.30 37.80
N ILE A 303 6.32 0.64 37.07
CA ILE A 303 7.71 0.49 37.49
C ILE A 303 8.13 1.67 38.38
N ASP A 304 7.88 2.90 37.95
CA ASP A 304 8.14 4.18 38.65
C ASP A 304 7.20 4.33 39.86
N LYS A 305 7.53 3.67 40.99
CA LYS A 305 6.64 3.61 42.16
C LYS A 305 6.69 4.87 43.00
N ASP A 306 7.83 5.54 43.01
CA ASP A 306 8.02 6.77 43.76
C ASP A 306 7.63 8.02 42.96
N GLY A 307 7.38 7.87 41.65
CA GLY A 307 6.97 8.97 40.77
C GLY A 307 8.11 9.93 40.48
N SER A 308 9.35 9.47 40.62
CA SER A 308 10.56 10.25 40.37
C SER A 308 10.72 10.63 38.90
N GLY A 309 10.10 9.88 37.99
CA GLY A 309 10.23 10.10 36.56
C GLY A 309 11.49 9.50 35.95
N THR A 310 12.23 8.71 36.72
CA THR A 310 13.31 7.85 36.22
C THR A 310 13.08 6.45 36.75
N LEU A 311 13.62 5.43 36.08
CA LEU A 311 13.52 4.04 36.52
C LEU A 311 14.87 3.60 37.06
N GLU A 312 14.93 3.37 38.36
CA GLU A 312 16.11 2.81 38.98
C GLU A 312 16.14 1.28 38.85
N LYS A 313 17.35 0.71 38.86
CA LYS A 313 17.53 -0.75 38.83
C LYS A 313 16.70 -1.50 39.89
N PRO A 314 16.60 -1.05 41.16
CA PRO A 314 15.77 -1.72 42.16
C PRO A 314 14.28 -1.76 41.78
N GLU A 315 13.75 -0.67 41.22
CA GLU A 315 12.36 -0.56 40.79
C GLU A 315 12.05 -1.51 39.64
N ILE A 316 12.92 -1.52 38.63
CA ILE A 316 12.83 -2.44 37.49
C ILE A 316 12.85 -3.89 37.98
N VAL A 317 13.80 -4.26 38.86
CA VAL A 317 13.91 -5.62 39.41
C VAL A 317 12.67 -6.02 40.22
N GLN A 318 12.08 -5.09 40.96
CA GLN A 318 10.87 -5.35 41.72
C GLN A 318 9.67 -5.56 40.78
N ALA A 319 9.49 -4.68 39.80
CA ALA A 319 8.39 -4.73 38.85
C ALA A 319 8.43 -5.99 37.98
N VAL A 320 9.58 -6.36 37.43
CA VAL A 320 9.73 -7.58 36.59
C VAL A 320 9.55 -8.90 37.36
N ARG A 321 9.53 -8.85 38.70
CA ARG A 321 9.28 -10.03 39.56
C ARG A 321 7.83 -10.11 40.06
N ALA A 322 7.18 -8.97 40.29
CA ALA A 322 5.91 -8.89 40.99
C ALA A 322 4.73 -8.51 40.09
N ASP A 323 4.97 -7.71 39.04
CA ASP A 323 3.90 -7.12 38.24
C ASP A 323 3.65 -7.90 36.94
N LYS A 324 2.48 -8.54 36.87
CA LYS A 324 2.10 -9.36 35.71
C LYS A 324 1.89 -8.53 34.44
N GLU A 325 1.45 -7.28 34.56
CA GLU A 325 1.24 -6.42 33.40
C GLU A 325 2.58 -6.01 32.79
N VAL A 326 3.53 -5.60 33.65
CA VAL A 326 4.91 -5.28 33.23
C VAL A 326 5.57 -6.49 32.57
N ILE A 327 5.47 -7.68 33.17
CA ILE A 327 6.03 -8.91 32.60
C ILE A 327 5.41 -9.21 31.22
N ASN A 328 4.08 -9.13 31.11
CA ASN A 328 3.38 -9.42 29.85
C ASN A 328 3.75 -8.43 28.75
N PHE A 329 3.87 -7.14 29.08
CA PHE A 329 4.29 -6.12 28.15
C PHE A 329 5.73 -6.34 27.69
N LEU A 330 6.69 -6.46 28.62
CA LEU A 330 8.10 -6.64 28.30
C LEU A 330 8.35 -7.91 27.49
N THR A 331 7.64 -9.00 27.79
CA THR A 331 7.72 -10.25 27.00
C THR A 331 7.29 -10.01 25.54
N ASN A 332 6.21 -9.26 25.34
CA ASN A 332 5.57 -9.11 24.05
C ASN A 332 5.89 -7.82 23.31
N CYS A 333 6.68 -6.90 23.85
CA CYS A 333 6.90 -5.57 23.27
C CYS A 333 7.60 -5.63 21.89
N GLY A 334 8.52 -6.58 21.69
CA GLY A 334 9.27 -6.72 20.44
C GLY A 334 10.59 -5.93 20.39
N ASN A 335 11.04 -5.39 21.52
CA ASN A 335 12.39 -4.85 21.70
C ASN A 335 13.23 -5.81 22.57
N LYS A 336 14.47 -6.07 22.15
CA LYS A 336 15.36 -7.05 22.82
C LYS A 336 15.84 -6.55 24.19
N ASN A 337 16.16 -5.26 24.32
CA ASN A 337 16.65 -4.68 25.57
C ASN A 337 15.54 -4.71 26.63
N LEU A 338 14.33 -4.30 26.26
CA LEU A 338 13.14 -4.42 27.13
C LEU A 338 12.85 -5.87 27.53
N GLN A 339 12.95 -6.83 26.59
CA GLN A 339 12.82 -8.25 26.91
C GLN A 339 13.92 -8.76 27.85
N TYR A 340 15.14 -8.24 27.73
CA TYR A 340 16.28 -8.63 28.56
C TYR A 340 16.20 -8.13 30.00
N LEU A 341 15.34 -7.14 30.30
CA LEU A 341 15.01 -6.77 31.68
C LEU A 341 14.40 -7.94 32.47
N LEU A 342 13.74 -8.89 31.79
CA LEU A 342 13.20 -10.10 32.42
C LEU A 342 14.25 -11.18 32.68
N VAL A 343 15.46 -11.04 32.15
CA VAL A 343 16.51 -12.06 32.19
C VAL A 343 17.63 -11.60 33.12
N PRO A 344 17.77 -12.16 34.34
CA PRO A 344 18.72 -11.68 35.35
C PRO A 344 20.17 -11.59 34.87
N SER A 345 20.61 -12.52 34.01
CA SER A 345 21.97 -12.52 33.44
C SER A 345 22.21 -11.47 32.36
N ARG A 346 21.15 -10.86 31.82
CA ARG A 346 21.21 -9.82 30.77
C ARG A 346 20.73 -8.46 31.25
N LEU A 347 20.19 -8.37 32.47
CA LEU A 347 19.63 -7.16 33.04
C LEU A 347 20.62 -5.99 33.00
N ASP A 348 21.83 -6.18 33.53
CA ASP A 348 22.84 -5.09 33.57
C ASP A 348 23.24 -4.62 32.17
N ALA A 349 23.36 -5.54 31.22
CA ALA A 349 23.66 -5.20 29.84
C ALA A 349 22.50 -4.48 29.14
N ALA A 350 21.25 -4.82 29.50
CA ALA A 350 20.06 -4.16 28.98
C ALA A 350 19.92 -2.75 29.55
N LEU A 351 20.10 -2.57 30.86
CA LEU A 351 20.08 -1.25 31.50
C LEU A 351 21.15 -0.34 30.89
N ASN A 352 22.41 -0.79 30.80
CA ASN A 352 23.49 0.00 30.18
C ASN A 352 23.27 0.31 28.68
N ALA A 353 22.42 -0.45 28.00
CA ALA A 353 22.10 -0.22 26.59
C ALA A 353 20.87 0.68 26.42
N MET A 354 20.07 0.84 27.47
CA MET A 354 18.93 1.75 27.53
C MET A 354 19.36 3.11 28.06
N ASP A 355 20.29 3.14 29.03
CA ASP A 355 20.95 4.31 29.60
C ASP A 355 21.94 4.92 28.58
N THR A 356 21.42 5.79 27.72
CA THR A 356 22.13 6.42 26.61
C THR A 356 23.08 7.51 27.06
N ASP A 357 22.70 8.29 28.09
CA ASP A 357 23.51 9.40 28.60
C ASP A 357 24.46 9.00 29.74
N ARG A 358 24.27 7.79 30.28
CA ARG A 358 25.09 7.15 31.32
C ARG A 358 24.98 7.84 32.68
N ASP A 359 23.83 8.42 32.98
CA ASP A 359 23.56 9.00 34.28
C ASP A 359 23.29 7.93 35.37
N GLY A 360 23.09 6.67 34.97
CA GLY A 360 22.88 5.52 35.85
C GLY A 360 21.41 5.22 36.17
N HIS A 361 20.49 5.95 35.56
CA HIS A 361 19.05 5.77 35.65
C HIS A 361 18.48 5.59 34.24
N ILE A 362 17.25 5.05 34.10
CA ILE A 362 16.57 5.02 32.80
C ILE A 362 15.50 6.10 32.81
N ASP A 363 15.67 7.12 31.99
CA ASP A 363 14.65 8.14 31.86
C ASP A 363 13.56 7.77 30.83
N ALA A 364 12.63 8.69 30.64
CA ALA A 364 11.56 8.64 29.65
C ALA A 364 12.01 8.53 28.23
N ASP A 365 12.95 9.40 27.87
CA ASP A 365 13.41 9.53 26.51
C ASP A 365 14.09 8.22 26.08
N GLU A 366 14.85 7.63 26.98
CA GLU A 366 15.51 6.33 26.84
C GLU A 366 14.55 5.15 26.79
N TRP A 367 13.55 5.14 27.67
CA TRP A 367 12.47 4.17 27.62
C TRP A 367 11.69 4.30 26.31
N GLU A 368 11.29 5.51 25.93
CA GLU A 368 10.50 5.78 24.73
C GLU A 368 11.25 5.44 23.46
N GLU A 369 12.57 5.67 23.38
CA GLU A 369 13.37 5.18 22.25
C GLU A 369 13.25 3.65 22.11
N CYS A 370 13.29 2.94 23.24
CA CYS A 370 13.09 1.51 23.23
C CYS A 370 11.67 1.10 22.80
N ILE A 371 10.65 1.87 23.21
CA ILE A 371 9.24 1.68 22.82
C ILE A 371 9.02 2.00 21.34
N GLU A 372 9.63 3.03 20.79
CA GLU A 372 9.57 3.36 19.37
C GLU A 372 10.17 2.24 18.53
N ILE A 373 11.34 1.72 18.92
CA ILE A 373 11.95 0.55 18.29
C ILE A 373 11.00 -0.67 18.40
N ALA A 374 10.38 -0.88 19.56
CA ALA A 374 9.45 -1.98 19.78
C ALA A 374 8.22 -1.87 18.86
N LEU A 375 7.62 -0.68 18.77
CA LEU A 375 6.45 -0.39 17.95
C LEU A 375 6.78 -0.57 16.47
N ASN A 376 7.91 -0.04 16.01
CA ASN A 376 8.38 -0.19 14.63
C ASN A 376 8.57 -1.68 14.26
N ASN A 377 9.17 -2.48 15.16
CA ASN A 377 9.32 -3.92 14.96
C ASN A 377 7.95 -4.63 14.87
N LYS A 378 6.97 -4.22 15.69
CA LYS A 378 5.61 -4.79 15.66
C LYS A 378 4.86 -4.43 14.39
N LEU A 379 4.92 -3.17 13.96
CA LEU A 379 4.30 -2.72 12.71
C LEU A 379 4.93 -3.44 11.51
N ALA A 380 6.25 -3.59 11.49
CA ALA A 380 6.95 -4.36 10.46
C ALA A 380 6.53 -5.84 10.44
N ALA A 381 6.44 -6.49 11.61
CA ALA A 381 5.98 -7.87 11.71
C ALA A 381 4.52 -8.04 11.27
N ARG A 382 3.64 -7.09 11.62
CA ARG A 382 2.23 -7.07 11.18
C ARG A 382 2.13 -6.89 9.66
N ALA A 383 2.93 -6.01 9.07
CA ALA A 383 2.99 -5.81 7.63
C ALA A 383 3.46 -7.09 6.91
N ALA A 384 4.55 -7.70 7.38
CA ALA A 384 5.07 -8.95 6.83
C ALA A 384 4.05 -10.10 6.92
N LYS A 385 3.37 -10.23 8.07
CA LYS A 385 2.31 -11.23 8.25
C LYS A 385 1.14 -11.00 7.29
N ARG A 386 0.67 -9.76 7.14
CA ARG A 386 -0.40 -9.41 6.18
C ARG A 386 -0.01 -9.74 4.74
N GLU A 387 1.24 -9.50 4.36
CA GLU A 387 1.74 -9.85 3.04
C GLU A 387 1.76 -11.37 2.83
N ALA A 388 2.29 -12.11 3.80
CA ALA A 388 2.33 -13.57 3.76
C ALA A 388 0.93 -14.19 3.69
N ASP A 389 0.00 -13.71 4.52
CA ASP A 389 -1.39 -14.17 4.53
C ASP A 389 -2.09 -13.87 3.20
N ALA A 390 -1.84 -12.71 2.59
CA ALA A 390 -2.39 -12.40 1.26
C ALA A 390 -1.82 -13.27 0.15
N LYS A 391 -0.50 -13.54 0.16
CA LYS A 391 0.12 -14.47 -0.80
C LYS A 391 -0.44 -15.88 -0.65
N ARG A 392 -0.64 -16.34 0.59
CA ARG A 392 -1.26 -17.64 0.89
C ARG A 392 -2.69 -17.70 0.37
N ALA A 393 -3.50 -16.68 0.66
CA ALA A 393 -4.88 -16.60 0.19
C ALA A 393 -4.98 -16.56 -1.34
N GLN A 394 -4.11 -15.79 -2.02
CA GLN A 394 -4.06 -15.77 -3.48
C GLN A 394 -3.72 -17.14 -4.07
N LYS A 395 -2.76 -17.85 -3.46
CA LYS A 395 -2.38 -19.20 -3.89
C LYS A 395 -3.55 -20.19 -3.71
N GLU A 396 -4.21 -20.17 -2.55
CA GLU A 396 -5.38 -21.01 -2.27
C GLU A 396 -6.53 -20.74 -3.25
N ILE A 397 -6.81 -19.46 -3.53
CA ILE A 397 -7.83 -19.07 -4.52
C ILE A 397 -7.45 -19.57 -5.91
N ALA A 398 -6.20 -19.42 -6.32
CA ALA A 398 -5.74 -19.87 -7.63
C ALA A 398 -5.84 -21.40 -7.78
N GLU A 399 -5.43 -22.15 -6.75
CA GLU A 399 -5.53 -23.62 -6.72
C GLU A 399 -6.99 -24.08 -6.74
N PHE A 400 -7.85 -23.49 -5.91
CA PHE A 400 -9.28 -23.80 -5.89
C PHE A 400 -9.95 -23.48 -7.24
N THR A 401 -9.66 -22.32 -7.80
CA THR A 401 -10.21 -21.88 -9.10
C THR A 401 -9.75 -22.81 -10.22
N GLY A 402 -8.48 -23.22 -10.23
CA GLY A 402 -7.95 -24.18 -11.19
C GLY A 402 -8.66 -25.54 -11.09
N GLN A 403 -8.84 -26.07 -9.87
CA GLN A 403 -9.54 -27.34 -9.64
C GLN A 403 -11.01 -27.26 -10.05
N PHE A 404 -11.69 -26.18 -9.69
CA PHE A 404 -13.10 -25.96 -10.04
C PHE A 404 -13.29 -25.86 -11.55
N LEU A 405 -12.47 -25.08 -12.25
CA LEU A 405 -12.54 -24.94 -13.70
C LEU A 405 -12.21 -26.24 -14.43
N SER A 406 -11.25 -27.02 -13.93
CA SER A 406 -10.90 -28.34 -14.48
C SER A 406 -12.07 -29.31 -14.33
N ALA A 407 -12.73 -29.31 -13.17
CA ALA A 407 -13.90 -30.15 -12.92
C ALA A 407 -15.10 -29.72 -13.78
N ALA A 408 -15.35 -28.41 -13.92
CA ALA A 408 -16.41 -27.87 -14.76
C ALA A 408 -16.19 -28.21 -16.24
N ARG A 409 -14.94 -28.11 -16.74
CA ARG A 409 -14.58 -28.50 -18.11
C ARG A 409 -14.81 -29.99 -18.35
N ARG A 410 -14.40 -30.86 -17.42
CA ARG A 410 -14.68 -32.30 -17.48
C ARG A 410 -16.18 -32.60 -17.53
N CYS A 411 -16.98 -31.89 -16.74
CA CYS A 411 -18.43 -32.05 -16.78
C CYS A 411 -19.00 -31.61 -18.13
N PHE A 412 -18.52 -30.49 -18.68
CA PHE A 412 -18.91 -30.02 -20.00
C PHE A 412 -18.57 -31.04 -21.10
N GLU A 413 -17.33 -31.55 -21.13
CA GLU A 413 -16.88 -32.57 -22.09
C GLU A 413 -17.64 -33.90 -21.96
N LEU A 414 -18.12 -34.24 -20.76
CA LEU A 414 -18.95 -35.43 -20.58
C LEU A 414 -20.36 -35.27 -21.16
N ILE A 415 -20.88 -34.03 -21.20
CA ILE A 415 -22.23 -33.70 -21.69
C ILE A 415 -22.18 -33.40 -23.21
N ASP A 416 -21.14 -32.73 -23.69
CA ASP A 416 -20.89 -32.42 -25.10
C ASP A 416 -20.46 -33.69 -25.86
N LYS A 417 -21.45 -34.43 -26.37
CA LYS A 417 -21.20 -35.75 -27.00
C LYS A 417 -20.84 -35.62 -28.47
N ASP A 418 -21.21 -34.52 -29.11
CA ASP A 418 -20.91 -34.27 -30.51
C ASP A 418 -19.59 -33.50 -30.71
N GLY A 419 -18.98 -33.00 -29.63
CA GLY A 419 -17.72 -32.26 -29.67
C GLY A 419 -17.87 -30.88 -30.33
N GLY A 420 -19.11 -30.38 -30.43
CA GLY A 420 -19.46 -29.13 -31.07
C GLY A 420 -19.06 -27.90 -30.24
N GLY A 421 -18.71 -28.08 -28.97
CA GLY A 421 -18.36 -26.98 -28.07
C GLY A 421 -19.57 -26.22 -27.55
N THR A 422 -20.77 -26.80 -27.63
CA THR A 422 -22.03 -26.22 -27.12
C THR A 422 -22.93 -27.33 -26.60
N LEU A 423 -23.59 -27.12 -25.45
CA LEU A 423 -24.53 -28.10 -24.90
C LEU A 423 -25.94 -27.89 -25.45
N SER A 424 -26.42 -28.81 -26.29
CA SER A 424 -27.81 -28.81 -26.73
C SER A 424 -28.75 -29.26 -25.60
N THR A 425 -30.03 -28.86 -25.67
CA THR A 425 -31.05 -29.29 -24.70
C THR A 425 -31.20 -30.81 -24.68
N ALA A 426 -30.97 -31.48 -25.82
CA ALA A 426 -30.99 -32.92 -25.93
C ALA A 426 -29.81 -33.59 -25.19
N GLU A 427 -28.60 -33.05 -25.30
CA GLU A 427 -27.40 -33.56 -24.60
C GLU A 427 -27.51 -33.41 -23.08
N ILE A 428 -27.98 -32.25 -22.61
CA ILE A 428 -28.22 -32.00 -21.19
C ILE A 428 -29.25 -33.00 -20.64
N VAL A 429 -30.37 -33.20 -21.34
CA VAL A 429 -31.41 -34.16 -20.93
C VAL A 429 -30.91 -35.60 -20.93
N LYS A 430 -29.99 -35.95 -21.84
CA LYS A 430 -29.42 -37.30 -21.95
C LYS A 430 -28.33 -37.58 -20.91
N ALA A 431 -27.66 -36.54 -20.40
CA ALA A 431 -26.65 -36.66 -19.36
C ALA A 431 -27.25 -36.68 -17.93
N VAL A 432 -28.48 -36.21 -17.75
CA VAL A 432 -29.20 -36.17 -16.45
C VAL A 432 -30.11 -37.38 -16.24
N LYS A 433 -30.33 -38.21 -17.27
CA LYS A 433 -30.99 -39.52 -17.17
C LYS A 433 -29.97 -40.63 -17.00
#